data_AF-A0A7L4RRC1-F1
#
_entry.id   AF-A0A7L4RRC1-F1
#
_cell.length_a   1.000
_cell.length_b   1.000
_cell.length_c   1.000
_cell.angle_alpha   90.00
_cell.angle_beta   90.00
_cell.angle_gamma   90.00
#
_symmetry.space_group_name_H-M   'P 1'
#
loop_
_entity.id
_entity.type
_entity.pdbx_description
1 polymer ?
#
loop_
_entity_poly.entity_id
_entity_poly.type
_entity_poly.pdbx_seq_one_letter_code
_entity_poly.pdbx_strand_id
1 'polypeptide(L)' 'MTNITFFGGAGEVGRNCILVEDGRANLLLDAGVKLGETDEYPLIRDDEVRKLQRIAI' A
#
# COMPACT_ATOMS: atom_id res chain seq x y z
N MET A 1 2.10 18.26 6.56
CA MET A 1 0.94 17.39 6.84
C MET A 1 1.32 16.01 6.32
N THR A 2 1.00 14.96 7.08
CA THR A 2 1.28 13.58 6.70
C THR A 2 -0.04 12.94 6.31
N ASN A 3 -0.09 12.34 5.12
CA ASN A 3 -1.25 11.61 4.62
C ASN A 3 -0.97 10.12 4.70
N ILE A 4 -1.98 9.34 5.07
CA ILE A 4 -1.92 7.89 5.11
C ILE A 4 -3.07 7.36 4.26
N THR A 5 -2.73 6.56 3.25
CA THR A 5 -3.68 5.93 2.33
C THR A 5 -3.56 4.42 2.43
N PHE A 6 -4.68 3.74 2.65
CA PHE A 6 -4.73 2.28 2.74
C PHE A 6 -5.20 1.70 1.41
N PHE A 7 -4.37 0.86 0.78
CA PHE A 7 -4.73 0.11 -0.42
C PHE A 7 -5.12 -1.35 -0.13
N GLY A 8 -4.91 -1.80 1.11
CA GLY A 8 -5.38 -3.08 1.63
C GLY A 8 -4.98 -3.26 3.09
N GLY A 9 -5.64 -4.18 3.81
CA GLY A 9 -5.40 -4.45 5.23
C GLY A 9 -6.17 -3.54 6.20
N ALA A 10 -6.99 -2.61 5.70
CA ALA A 10 -7.83 -1.75 6.52
C ALA A 10 -9.26 -2.31 6.59
N GLY A 11 -9.72 -2.70 7.78
CA GLY A 11 -11.03 -3.33 7.96
C GLY A 11 -11.09 -4.79 7.48
N GLU A 12 -9.94 -5.41 7.23
CA GLU A 12 -9.80 -6.77 6.73
C GLU A 12 -8.49 -7.41 7.19
N VAL A 13 -8.29 -8.70 6.90
CA VAL A 13 -7.02 -9.41 7.11
C VAL A 13 -6.43 -9.79 5.75
N GLY A 14 -5.16 -9.44 5.54
CA GLY A 14 -4.39 -9.73 4.33
C GLY A 14 -4.25 -8.52 3.40
N ARG A 15 -3.43 -8.69 2.35
CA ARG A 15 -3.11 -7.66 1.34
C ARG A 15 -2.70 -6.29 1.89
N ASN A 16 -1.98 -6.28 3.02
CA ASN A 16 -1.47 -5.06 3.63
C ASN A 16 -0.68 -4.23 2.61
N CYS A 17 -1.06 -2.97 2.45
CA CYS A 17 -0.39 -2.05 1.55
C CYS A 17 -0.81 -0.63 1.94
N ILE A 18 0.13 0.13 2.48
CA ILE A 18 -0.15 1.44 3.09
C ILE A 18 0.85 2.45 2.54
N LEU A 19 0.35 3.52 1.92
CA LEU A 19 1.19 4.63 1.49
C LEU A 19 1.18 5.72 2.56
N VAL A 20 2.38 6.09 3.01
CA VAL A 20 2.63 7.24 3.86
C VAL A 20 3.29 8.32 3.01
N GLU A 21 2.61 9.45 2.88
CA GLU A 21 3.11 10.63 2.16
C GLU A 21 3.36 11.74 3.15
N ASP A 22 4.58 12.29 3.13
CA ASP A 22 4.89 13.55 3.76
C ASP A 22 5.60 14.48 2.78
N GLY A 23 5.88 15.73 3.16
CA GLY A 23 6.54 16.69 2.28
C GLY A 23 7.99 16.34 1.91
N ARG A 24 8.53 15.19 2.33
CA ARG A 24 9.90 14.73 2.08
C ARG A 24 9.93 13.45 1.29
N ALA A 25 9.02 12.51 1.57
CA ALA A 25 9.02 11.20 0.93
C ALA A 25 7.64 10.54 0.82
N ASN A 26 7.50 9.74 -0.23
CA ASN A 26 6.41 8.79 -0.42
C ASN A 26 6.92 7.36 -0.13
N LEU A 27 6.48 6.79 0.99
CA LEU A 27 6.88 5.48 1.50
C LEU A 27 5.71 4.49 1.42
N LEU A 28 5.89 3.38 0.72
CA LEU A 28 4.98 2.24 0.78
C LEU A 28 5.40 1.30 1.90
N LEU A 29 4.46 0.96 2.79
CA LEU A 29 4.59 -0.05 3.82
C LEU A 29 3.82 -1.29 3.39
N ASP A 30 4.55 -2.40 3.25
CA ASP A 30 4.09 -3.69 2.76
C ASP A 30 3.51 -3.62 1.33
N ALA A 31 3.33 -4.78 0.71
CA ALA A 31 2.64 -4.96 -0.56
C ALA A 31 2.14 -6.42 -0.63
N GLY A 32 1.49 -6.86 0.44
CA GLY A 32 1.09 -8.24 0.61
C GLY A 32 0.00 -8.67 -0.38
N VAL A 33 -0.14 -9.99 -0.53
CA VAL A 33 -1.25 -10.62 -1.23
C VAL A 33 -2.11 -11.33 -0.18
N LYS A 34 -3.43 -11.24 -0.32
CA LYS A 34 -4.35 -12.00 0.51
C LYS A 34 -4.67 -13.31 -0.22
N LEU A 35 -4.22 -14.42 0.35
CA LEU A 35 -4.43 -15.75 -0.19
C LEU A 35 -5.84 -16.24 0.14
N GLY A 36 -6.48 -16.91 -0.82
CA GLY A 36 -7.83 -17.45 -0.69
C GLY A 36 -8.17 -18.40 -1.85
N GLU A 37 -9.46 -18.61 -2.11
CA GLU A 37 -9.90 -19.32 -3.33
C GLU A 37 -9.45 -18.57 -4.60
N THR A 38 -9.43 -17.24 -4.52
CA THR A 38 -8.79 -16.35 -5.48
C THR A 38 -7.88 -15.38 -4.72
N ASP A 39 -6.68 -15.18 -5.23
CA ASP A 39 -5.75 -14.21 -4.65
C ASP A 39 -6.27 -12.78 -4.83
N GLU A 40 -6.24 -11.99 -3.76
CA GLU A 40 -6.58 -10.58 -3.79
C GLU A 40 -5.32 -9.72 -3.60
N TYR A 41 -5.12 -8.76 -4.50
CA TYR A 41 -3.99 -7.84 -4.50
C TYR A 41 -4.39 -6.47 -3.91
N PRO A 42 -3.43 -5.64 -3.49
CA PRO A 42 -3.69 -4.27 -3.08
C PRO A 42 -4.36 -3.44 -4.18
N LEU A 43 -5.26 -2.53 -3.79
CA LEU A 43 -5.98 -1.63 -4.69
C LEU A 43 -5.15 -0.39 -5.09
N ILE A 44 -3.83 -0.58 -5.26
CA ILE A 44 -2.91 0.48 -5.68
C ILE A 44 -2.88 0.57 -7.21
N ARG A 45 -2.80 1.80 -7.73
CA ARG A 45 -2.77 2.06 -9.18
C ARG A 45 -1.34 2.38 -9.63
N ASP A 46 -1.07 2.17 -10.91
CA ASP A 46 0.24 2.42 -11.53
C ASP A 46 0.76 3.85 -11.30
N ASP A 47 -0.12 4.85 -11.30
CA ASP A 47 0.24 6.24 -11.07
C ASP A 47 0.66 6.49 -9.61
N GLU A 48 0.08 5.79 -8.63
CA GLU A 48 0.54 5.83 -7.24
C GLU A 48 1.89 5.12 -7.08
N VAL A 49 2.08 3.97 -7.73
CA VAL A 49 3.34 3.23 -7.72
C VAL A 49 4.50 4.08 -8.27
N ARG A 50 4.24 4.85 -9.34
CA ARG A 50 5.26 5.72 -9.96
C ARG A 50 5.74 6.86 -9.07
N LYS A 51 4.98 7.25 -8.04
CA LYS A 51 5.36 8.30 -7.08
C LYS A 51 6.19 7.77 -5.91
N LEU A 52 6.26 6.45 -5.73
CA LEU A 52 6.96 5.85 -4.60
C LEU A 52 8.46 6.11 -4.68
N GLN A 53 9.05 6.44 -3.54
CA GLN A 53 10.50 6.62 -3.42
C GLN A 53 11.14 5.55 -2.56
N ARG A 54 10.36 4.95 -1.65
CA ARG A 54 10.82 3.92 -0.72
C ARG A 54 9.74 2.88 -0.52
N ILE A 55 10.16 1.64 -0.27
CA ILE A 55 9.30 0.51 0.07
C ILE A 55 9.93 -0.17 1.29
N ALA A 56 9.11 -0.52 2.28
CA ALA A 56 9.48 -1.34 3.42
C ALA A 56 8.51 -2.52 3.51
N ILE A 57 9.03 -3.74 3.61
CA ILE A 57 8.27 -5.00 3.73
C ILE A 57 8.60 -5.64 5.08
#